data_AF-A0A938G9N0-F1
#
_entry.id   AF-A0A938G9N0-F1
#
_cell.length_a   1.000
_cell.length_b   1.000
_cell.length_c   1.000
_cell.angle_alpha   90.00
_cell.angle_beta   90.00
_cell.angle_gamma   90.00
#
_symmetry.space_group_name_H-M   'P 1'
#
loop_
_entity.id
_entity.type
_entity.pdbx_description
1 polymer ?
#
loop_
_entity_poly.entity_id
_entity_poly.type
_entity_poly.pdbx_seq_one_letter_code
_entity_poly.pdbx_strand_id
1 'polypeptide(L)'
;MKSPVLTAGATITATMTMLGISGTFWTPYDPLTIDATRKFGSPSTQHIFGTDQLGRDVVSVIWSGAQTSLFAALLAAGLAMLIGAATGIVAATARRTIGDAVAALATVFVAFPALLLALLIVAARGPSTATTIFTVAIAAGASVAIVTRRD
;
A
#
# COMPACT_ATOMS: atom_id res chain seq x y z
N MET A 1 -26.43 -15.09 -2.61
CA MET A 1 -26.26 -13.63 -2.75
C MET A 1 -24.99 -13.37 -3.57
N LYS A 2 -25.08 -13.13 -4.89
CA LYS A 2 -23.93 -12.67 -5.68
C LYS A 2 -24.08 -11.17 -5.83
N SER A 3 -23.43 -10.37 -4.97
CA SER A 3 -23.42 -8.93 -5.22
C SER A 3 -22.45 -8.67 -6.39
N PRO A 4 -22.88 -7.95 -7.44
CA PRO A 4 -22.03 -7.70 -8.60
C PRO A 4 -20.75 -6.94 -8.20
N VAL A 5 -20.84 -6.09 -7.17
CA VAL A 5 -19.72 -5.34 -6.60
C VAL A 5 -18.66 -6.25 -5.97
N LEU A 6 -19.07 -7.24 -5.15
CA LEU A 6 -18.11 -8.19 -4.55
C LEU A 6 -17.41 -9.01 -5.63
N THR A 7 -18.16 -9.44 -6.64
CA THR A 7 -17.62 -10.26 -7.73
C THR A 7 -16.61 -9.45 -8.54
N ALA A 8 -16.95 -8.22 -8.93
CA ALA A 8 -16.06 -7.31 -9.66
C ALA A 8 -14.80 -6.98 -8.86
N GLY A 9 -14.95 -6.62 -7.58
CA GLY A 9 -13.84 -6.33 -6.69
C GLY A 9 -12.90 -7.53 -6.54
N ALA A 10 -13.45 -8.72 -6.28
CA ALA A 10 -12.67 -9.95 -6.16
C ALA A 10 -11.91 -10.28 -7.46
N THR A 11 -12.53 -10.13 -8.64
CA THR A 11 -11.84 -10.36 -9.92
C THR A 11 -10.70 -9.38 -10.16
N ILE A 12 -10.88 -8.09 -9.85
CA ILE A 12 -9.83 -7.08 -10.03
C ILE A 12 -8.67 -7.37 -9.10
N THR A 13 -8.94 -7.58 -7.80
CA THR A 13 -7.89 -7.89 -6.82
C THR A 13 -7.17 -9.18 -7.19
N ALA A 14 -7.88 -10.25 -7.54
CA ALA A 14 -7.27 -11.51 -7.95
C ALA A 14 -6.36 -11.34 -9.16
N THR A 15 -6.79 -10.58 -10.17
CA THR A 15 -5.99 -10.31 -11.37
C THR A 15 -4.73 -9.53 -11.01
N MET A 16 -4.84 -8.45 -10.23
CA MET A 16 -3.67 -7.65 -9.81
C MET A 16 -2.69 -8.47 -8.96
N THR A 17 -3.20 -9.30 -8.05
CA THR A 17 -2.37 -10.19 -7.23
C THR A 17 -1.66 -11.23 -8.08
N MET A 18 -2.35 -11.87 -9.03
CA MET A 18 -1.74 -12.83 -9.95
C MET A 18 -0.64 -12.19 -10.80
N LEU A 19 -0.89 -11.01 -11.36
CA LEU A 19 0.11 -10.27 -12.15
C LEU A 19 1.34 -9.91 -11.31
N GLY A 20 1.15 -9.37 -10.10
CA GLY A 20 2.29 -9.02 -9.26
C GLY A 20 3.06 -10.23 -8.72
N ILE A 21 2.40 -11.36 -8.45
CA ILE A 21 3.09 -12.61 -8.09
C ILE A 21 3.93 -13.12 -9.27
N SER A 22 3.37 -13.09 -10.49
CA SER A 22 4.10 -13.54 -11.68
C SER A 22 5.40 -12.76 -11.89
N GLY A 23 5.45 -11.50 -11.45
CA GLY A 23 6.67 -10.69 -11.51
C GLY A 23 7.79 -11.07 -10.56
N THR A 24 7.52 -11.94 -9.60
CA THR A 24 8.56 -12.56 -8.77
C THR A 24 9.35 -13.61 -9.57
N PHE A 25 8.70 -14.22 -10.56
CA PHE A 25 9.27 -15.33 -11.33
C PHE A 25 9.77 -14.90 -12.71
N TRP A 26 9.15 -13.88 -13.30
CA TRP A 26 9.43 -13.49 -14.67
C TRP A 26 9.22 -12.00 -14.92
N THR A 27 10.20 -11.39 -15.58
CA THR A 27 10.10 -10.07 -16.24
C THR A 27 10.60 -10.20 -17.68
N PRO A 28 10.06 -9.43 -18.65
CA PRO A 28 10.51 -9.49 -20.05
C PRO A 28 12.00 -9.17 -20.23
N TYR A 29 12.49 -8.19 -19.48
CA TYR A 29 13.89 -7.77 -19.43
C TYR A 29 14.34 -7.62 -17.98
N ASP A 30 15.65 -7.50 -17.77
CA ASP A 30 16.20 -7.17 -16.46
C ASP A 30 15.80 -5.73 -16.07
N PRO A 31 15.03 -5.51 -14.99
CA PRO A 31 14.56 -4.20 -14.55
C PRO A 31 15.69 -3.27 -14.04
N LEU A 32 16.91 -3.77 -13.83
CA LEU A 32 18.06 -2.99 -13.39
C LEU A 32 19.02 -2.63 -14.53
N THR A 33 18.88 -3.24 -15.70
CA THR A 33 19.75 -2.97 -16.85
C THR A 33 19.47 -1.58 -17.43
N ILE A 34 20.45 -0.68 -17.28
CA ILE A 34 20.41 0.70 -17.79
C ILE A 34 20.93 0.74 -19.22
N ASP A 35 20.17 1.35 -20.14
CA ASP A 35 20.59 1.59 -21.52
C ASP A 35 20.46 3.08 -21.86
N ALA A 36 21.56 3.82 -21.66
CA ALA A 36 21.58 5.27 -21.87
C ALA A 36 21.32 5.68 -23.34
N THR A 37 21.41 4.76 -24.30
CA THR A 37 21.16 5.06 -25.73
C THR A 37 19.67 5.09 -26.07
N ARG A 38 18.84 4.44 -25.26
CA ARG A 38 17.39 4.31 -25.46
C ARG A 38 16.60 5.05 -24.39
N LYS A 39 17.03 6.23 -23.95
CA LYS A 39 16.25 7.05 -23.00
C LYS A 39 14.97 7.56 -23.62
N PHE A 40 13.85 7.49 -22.88
CA PHE A 40 12.53 7.95 -23.34
C PHE A 40 12.13 7.38 -24.71
N GLY A 41 12.47 6.11 -24.96
CA GLY A 41 12.09 5.41 -26.18
C GLY A 41 10.57 5.23 -26.23
N SER A 42 9.99 5.45 -27.40
CA SER A 42 8.56 5.23 -27.62
C SER A 42 8.19 3.74 -27.52
N PRO A 43 6.91 3.42 -27.25
CA PRO A 43 6.39 2.05 -27.36
C PRO A 43 6.82 1.36 -28.65
N SER A 44 7.30 0.13 -28.53
CA SER A 44 7.76 -0.70 -29.65
C SER A 44 7.48 -2.18 -29.36
N THR A 45 7.67 -3.03 -30.37
CA THR A 45 7.52 -4.49 -30.21
C THR A 45 8.56 -5.08 -29.25
N GLN A 46 9.71 -4.42 -29.07
CA GLN A 46 10.72 -4.79 -28.09
C GLN A 46 10.38 -4.24 -26.70
N HIS A 47 9.93 -3.00 -26.60
CA HIS A 47 9.54 -2.36 -25.35
C HIS A 47 8.08 -1.92 -25.42
N ILE A 48 7.16 -2.77 -24.98
CA ILE A 48 5.71 -2.58 -25.17
C ILE A 48 5.24 -1.22 -24.65
N PHE A 49 5.79 -0.76 -23.51
CA PHE A 49 5.49 0.55 -22.93
C PHE A 49 6.62 1.56 -23.11
N GLY A 50 7.61 1.25 -23.95
CA GLY A 50 8.81 2.06 -24.13
C GLY A 50 9.78 1.94 -22.96
N THR A 51 10.65 2.93 -22.86
CA THR A 51 11.74 2.96 -21.87
C THR A 51 11.69 4.22 -21.00
N ASP A 52 12.20 4.11 -19.77
CA ASP A 52 12.23 5.22 -18.82
C ASP A 52 13.39 6.22 -19.06
N GLN A 53 13.57 7.18 -18.15
CA GLN A 53 14.65 8.17 -18.20
C GLN A 53 16.07 7.57 -18.11
N LEU A 54 16.19 6.33 -17.63
CA LEU A 54 17.42 5.55 -17.57
C LEU A 54 17.53 4.57 -18.75
N GLY A 55 16.54 4.54 -19.64
CA GLY A 55 16.46 3.61 -20.77
C GLY A 55 16.08 2.19 -20.38
N ARG A 56 15.52 1.98 -19.18
CA ARG A 56 15.06 0.68 -18.71
C ARG A 56 13.69 0.37 -19.29
N ASP A 57 13.41 -0.91 -19.53
CA ASP A 57 12.11 -1.36 -19.99
C ASP A 57 11.02 -1.08 -18.94
N VAL A 58 10.02 -0.27 -19.29
CA VAL A 58 8.97 0.17 -18.36
C VAL A 58 8.12 -0.99 -17.86
N VAL A 59 7.82 -1.97 -18.72
CA VAL A 59 7.03 -3.15 -18.33
C VAL A 59 7.76 -3.91 -17.23
N SER A 60 9.05 -4.20 -17.42
CA SER A 60 9.88 -4.93 -16.47
C SER A 60 10.01 -4.21 -15.13
N VAL A 61 10.18 -2.88 -15.15
CA VAL A 61 10.24 -2.05 -13.93
C VAL A 61 8.92 -2.08 -13.16
N ILE A 62 7.78 -1.92 -13.85
CA ILE A 62 6.45 -1.99 -13.21
C ILE A 62 6.22 -3.38 -12.60
N TRP A 63 6.56 -4.42 -13.35
CA TRP A 63 6.30 -5.81 -12.98
C TRP A 63 7.13 -6.24 -11.77
N SER A 64 8.41 -5.85 -11.73
CA SER A 64 9.28 -6.03 -10.58
C SER A 64 8.82 -5.21 -9.37
N GLY A 65 8.39 -3.96 -9.59
CA GLY A 65 7.87 -3.09 -8.53
C GLY A 65 6.58 -3.61 -7.90
N ALA A 66 5.72 -4.25 -8.69
CA ALA A 66 4.42 -4.77 -8.25
C ALA A 66 4.55 -5.76 -7.09
N GLN A 67 5.59 -6.61 -7.08
CA GLN A 67 5.85 -7.54 -5.98
C GLN A 67 6.07 -6.79 -4.66
N THR A 68 6.93 -5.78 -4.66
CA THR A 68 7.26 -4.99 -3.46
C THR A 68 6.03 -4.21 -2.98
N SER A 69 5.25 -3.66 -3.91
CA SER A 69 4.00 -2.95 -3.59
C SER A 69 2.94 -3.90 -2.99
N LEU A 70 2.75 -5.09 -3.55
CA LEU A 70 1.80 -6.07 -3.01
C LEU A 70 2.20 -6.54 -1.61
N PHE A 71 3.47 -6.87 -1.40
CA PHE A 71 3.98 -7.28 -0.11
C PHE A 71 3.79 -6.18 0.94
N ALA A 72 4.16 -4.94 0.60
CA ALA A 72 3.99 -3.79 1.48
C ALA A 72 2.50 -3.51 1.79
N ALA A 73 1.63 -3.57 0.80
CA ALA A 73 0.20 -3.34 0.98
C ALA A 73 -0.45 -4.40 1.89
N LEU A 74 -0.14 -5.68 1.67
CA LEU A 74 -0.67 -6.78 2.50
C LEU A 74 -0.23 -6.66 3.95
N LEU A 75 1.06 -6.41 4.20
CA LEU A 75 1.56 -6.23 5.56
C LEU A 75 0.96 -4.98 6.21
N ALA A 76 0.93 -3.85 5.49
CA ALA A 76 0.36 -2.62 6.03
C ALA A 76 -1.11 -2.79 6.38
N ALA A 77 -1.90 -3.43 5.53
CA ALA A 77 -3.31 -3.72 5.79
C ALA A 77 -3.48 -4.68 6.99
N GLY A 78 -2.67 -5.73 7.08
CA GLY A 78 -2.68 -6.66 8.21
C GLY A 78 -2.36 -5.97 9.53
N LEU A 79 -1.30 -5.14 9.56
CA LEU A 79 -0.95 -4.35 10.75
C LEU A 79 -2.01 -3.30 11.07
N ALA A 80 -2.57 -2.61 10.06
CA ALA A 80 -3.66 -1.66 10.26
C ALA A 80 -4.86 -2.32 10.92
N MET A 81 -5.26 -3.50 10.44
CA MET A 81 -6.36 -4.26 11.03
C MET A 81 -6.04 -4.69 12.45
N LEU A 82 -4.83 -5.20 12.71
CA LEU A 82 -4.43 -5.66 14.04
C LEU A 82 -4.42 -4.50 15.05
N ILE A 83 -3.73 -3.40 14.74
CA ILE A 83 -3.58 -2.24 15.62
C ILE A 83 -4.93 -1.51 15.77
N GLY A 84 -5.65 -1.33 14.66
CA GLY A 84 -6.93 -0.66 14.65
C GLY A 84 -8.01 -1.44 15.39
N ALA A 85 -8.11 -2.76 15.18
CA ALA A 85 -9.06 -3.58 15.91
C ALA A 85 -8.73 -3.62 17.40
N ALA A 86 -7.45 -3.80 17.77
CA ALA A 86 -7.03 -3.78 19.17
C ALA A 86 -7.39 -2.45 19.85
N THR A 87 -7.06 -1.31 19.22
CA THR A 87 -7.38 0.02 19.78
C THR A 87 -8.89 0.30 19.80
N GLY A 88 -9.63 -0.12 18.78
CA GLY A 88 -11.09 -0.02 18.73
C GLY A 88 -11.79 -0.85 19.81
N ILE A 89 -11.35 -2.08 20.06
CA ILE A 89 -11.86 -2.94 21.15
C ILE A 89 -11.58 -2.31 22.51
N VAL A 90 -10.37 -1.76 22.72
CA VAL A 90 -10.05 -1.02 23.95
C VAL A 90 -10.96 0.18 24.10
N ALA A 91 -11.20 0.94 23.02
CA ALA A 91 -12.09 2.10 23.06
C ALA A 91 -13.55 1.72 23.37
N ALA A 92 -14.00 0.55 22.90
CA ALA A 92 -15.36 0.04 23.12
C ALA A 92 -15.58 -0.52 24.53
N THR A 93 -14.55 -1.15 25.12
CA THR A 93 -14.69 -1.89 26.39
C THR A 93 -14.17 -1.16 27.62
N ALA A 94 -13.31 -0.14 27.43
CA ALA A 94 -12.79 0.64 28.54
C ALA A 94 -13.87 1.53 29.19
N ARG A 95 -13.53 2.09 30.37
CA ARG A 95 -14.35 3.12 31.00
C ARG A 95 -14.57 4.29 30.03
N ARG A 96 -15.76 4.90 30.07
CA ARG A 96 -16.18 5.98 29.15
C ARG A 96 -15.10 7.03 28.88
N THR A 97 -14.44 7.53 29.91
CA THR A 97 -13.36 8.55 29.77
C THR A 97 -12.16 8.06 28.96
N ILE A 98 -11.73 6.80 29.16
CA ILE A 98 -10.62 6.20 28.43
C ILE A 98 -11.05 5.89 27.00
N GLY A 99 -12.25 5.33 26.82
CA GLY A 99 -12.80 5.03 25.51
C GLY A 99 -12.94 6.26 24.63
N ASP A 100 -13.47 7.36 25.19
CA ASP A 100 -13.58 8.65 24.52
C ASP A 100 -12.22 9.24 24.16
N ALA A 101 -11.22 9.14 25.05
CA ALA A 101 -9.87 9.63 24.80
C ALA A 101 -9.17 8.84 23.67
N VAL A 102 -9.27 7.51 23.66
CA VAL A 102 -8.70 6.65 22.60
C VAL A 102 -9.36 6.94 21.26
N ALA A 103 -10.68 7.10 21.25
CA ALA A 103 -11.40 7.43 20.02
C ALA A 103 -11.08 8.83 19.51
N ALA A 104 -10.94 9.82 20.40
CA ALA A 104 -10.52 11.17 20.03
C ALA A 104 -9.13 11.14 19.38
N LEU A 105 -8.20 10.36 19.94
CA LEU A 105 -6.87 10.16 19.36
C LEU A 105 -6.96 9.55 17.95
N ALA A 106 -7.77 8.51 17.75
CA ALA A 106 -7.99 7.93 16.42
C ALA A 106 -8.55 8.96 15.42
N THR A 107 -9.50 9.79 15.85
CA THR A 107 -10.05 10.88 15.03
C THR A 107 -8.98 11.91 14.64
N VAL A 108 -8.04 12.23 15.53
CA VAL A 108 -6.90 13.12 15.21
C VAL A 108 -6.02 12.52 14.11
N PHE A 109 -5.72 11.22 14.18
CA PHE A 109 -4.94 10.54 13.13
C PHE A 109 -5.65 10.53 11.77
N VAL A 110 -6.98 10.36 11.75
CA VAL A 110 -7.77 10.44 10.51
C VAL A 110 -7.86 11.87 9.97
N ALA A 111 -7.90 12.87 10.85
CA ALA A 111 -7.89 14.28 10.45
C ALA A 111 -6.54 14.71 9.85
N PHE A 112 -5.44 14.05 10.20
CA PHE A 112 -4.13 14.29 9.61
C PHE A 112 -4.06 13.70 8.19
N PRO A 113 -3.63 14.49 7.18
CA PRO A 113 -3.43 13.96 5.84
C PRO A 113 -2.42 12.80 5.83
N ALA A 114 -2.84 11.62 5.38
CA ALA A 114 -2.01 10.41 5.39
C ALA A 114 -0.67 10.61 4.65
N LEU A 115 -0.67 11.42 3.58
CA LEU A 115 0.53 11.78 2.84
C LEU A 115 1.52 12.57 3.71
N LEU A 116 1.04 13.53 4.50
CA LEU A 116 1.91 14.33 5.38
C LEU A 116 2.51 13.47 6.49
N LEU A 117 1.71 12.57 7.07
CA LEU A 117 2.21 11.61 8.06
C LEU A 117 3.30 10.71 7.46
N ALA A 118 3.09 10.22 6.23
CA ALA A 118 4.09 9.46 5.48
C ALA A 118 5.38 10.24 5.29
N LEU A 119 5.28 11.48 4.81
CA LEU A 119 6.46 12.33 4.59
C LEU A 119 7.20 12.63 5.89
N LEU A 120 6.50 12.90 6.99
CA LEU A 120 7.12 13.16 8.29
C LEU A 120 7.91 11.95 8.79
N ILE A 121 7.33 10.75 8.72
CA ILE A 121 7.99 9.52 9.18
C ILE A 121 9.17 9.17 8.26
N VAL A 122 9.01 9.33 6.94
CA VAL A 122 10.10 9.13 5.98
C VAL A 122 11.22 10.14 6.18
N ALA A 123 10.92 11.41 6.45
CA ALA A 123 11.93 12.43 6.74
C ALA A 123 12.70 12.12 8.03
N ALA A 124 12.04 11.58 9.05
CA ALA A 124 12.65 11.25 10.33
C ALA A 124 13.50 9.97 10.31
N ARG A 125 13.07 8.93 9.58
CA ARG A 125 13.71 7.60 9.58
C ARG A 125 14.41 7.22 8.29
N GLY A 126 14.26 8.01 7.24
CA GLY A 126 14.70 7.68 5.89
C GLY A 126 13.71 6.78 5.12
N PRO A 127 13.81 6.77 3.78
CA PRO A 127 12.94 5.97 2.92
C PRO A 127 13.29 4.49 3.03
N SER A 128 12.31 3.66 3.40
CA SER A 128 12.41 2.19 3.34
C SER A 128 11.03 1.55 3.20
N THR A 129 10.98 0.33 2.69
CA THR A 129 9.73 -0.45 2.59
C THR A 129 9.07 -0.59 3.98
N ALA A 130 9.86 -0.84 5.02
CA ALA A 130 9.37 -0.95 6.39
C ALA A 130 8.76 0.36 6.89
N THR A 131 9.45 1.50 6.65
CA THR A 131 8.95 2.84 7.02
C THR A 131 7.59 3.11 6.38
N THR A 132 7.43 2.78 5.10
CA THR A 132 6.16 2.92 4.37
C THR A 132 5.07 2.02 4.96
N ILE A 133 5.37 0.75 5.23
CA ILE A 133 4.42 -0.19 5.83
C ILE A 133 3.89 0.32 7.17
N PHE A 134 4.79 0.73 8.08
CA PHE A 134 4.39 1.23 9.39
C PHE A 134 3.55 2.49 9.30
N THR A 135 3.92 3.41 8.40
CA THR A 135 3.17 4.65 8.24
C THR A 135 1.75 4.38 7.74
N VAL A 136 1.61 3.58 6.68
CA VAL A 136 0.30 3.21 6.13
C VAL A 136 -0.52 2.46 7.18
N ALA A 137 0.10 1.57 7.95
CA ALA A 137 -0.57 0.83 9.01
C ALA A 137 -1.14 1.74 10.10
N ILE A 138 -0.40 2.76 10.54
CA ILE A 138 -0.89 3.73 11.54
C ILE A 138 -2.05 4.56 10.96
N ALA A 139 -1.89 5.09 9.76
CA ALA A 139 -2.91 5.93 9.11
C ALA A 139 -4.22 5.15 8.87
N ALA A 140 -4.12 3.95 8.28
CA ALA A 140 -5.29 3.12 8.01
C ALA A 140 -5.86 2.49 9.29
N GLY A 141 -5.01 2.13 10.25
CA GLY A 141 -5.42 1.54 11.52
C GLY A 141 -6.31 2.47 12.35
N ALA A 142 -6.08 3.78 12.30
CA ALA A 142 -6.96 4.75 12.94
C ALA A 142 -8.40 4.70 12.39
N SER A 143 -8.55 4.52 11.07
CA SER A 143 -9.87 4.35 10.44
C SER A 143 -10.53 3.04 10.89
N VAL A 144 -9.77 1.95 10.97
CA VAL A 144 -10.26 0.66 11.48
C VAL A 144 -10.70 0.76 12.94
N ALA A 145 -9.97 1.50 13.77
CA ALA A 145 -10.29 1.70 15.18
C ALA A 145 -11.65 2.37 15.38
N ILE A 146 -11.95 3.41 14.59
CA ILE A 146 -13.23 4.12 14.62
C ILE A 146 -14.38 3.19 14.25
N VAL A 147 -14.24 2.40 13.18
CA VAL A 147 -15.27 1.44 12.74
C VAL A 147 -15.49 0.34 13.78
N THR A 148 -14.42 -0.13 14.41
CA THR A 148 -14.47 -1.22 15.40
C THR A 148 -15.12 -0.78 16.71
N ARG A 149 -15.00 0.51 17.09
CA ARG A 149 -15.52 1.03 18.36
C ARG A 149 -17.02 0.82 18.56
N ARG A 150 -17.82 0.87 17.48
CA ARG A 150 -19.30 0.80 17.41
C ARG A 150 -20.07 1.28 18.66
N ASP A 151 -20.72 2.43 18.50
CA ASP A 151 -21.59 3.16 19.47
C ASP A 151 -22.30 2.31 20.54
#